data_AF-A0A7S0CNU9-F1
#
_entry.id   AF-A0A7S0CNU9-F1
#
_cell.length_a   1.000
_cell.length_b   1.000
_cell.length_c   1.000
_cell.angle_alpha   90.00
_cell.angle_beta   90.00
_cell.angle_gamma   90.00
#
_symmetry.space_group_name_H-M   'P 1'
#
loop_
_entity.id
_entity.type
_entity.pdbx_description
1 polymer ?
#
loop_
_entity_poly.entity_id
_entity_poly.type
_entity_poly.pdbx_seq_one_letter_code
_entity_poly.pdbx_strand_id
1 'polypeptide(L)'
;MDAPEKGREEFKALARDNKEAKSTVKIGGKEVKLYGDHDFARIRKRKGVPEDFLSSFKFEDLSDGGGKGGSPIAFLSNGYIVKELAEGDHVALLEMRESLCSWEENKERSLLVVFLLHFEASGRYFAAMTNVFYVKGKKGRKVIWKYQFDLKGCRDDKLLRINGRKITEVHKRWYMFYNCWFGCDDCLCTCCGSEDRRKYMAGKAMGD
;
A
#
# COMPACT_ATOMS: atom_id res chain seq x y z
N MET A 1 24.64 -1.67 11.26
CA MET A 1 24.10 -1.47 12.62
C MET A 1 22.84 -2.30 12.70
N ASP A 2 22.98 -3.52 13.20
CA ASP A 2 21.84 -4.42 13.40
C ASP A 2 21.04 -3.96 14.62
N ALA A 3 19.71 -3.92 14.50
CA ALA A 3 18.84 -3.66 15.64
C ALA A 3 19.06 -4.75 16.72
N PRO A 4 19.08 -4.39 18.02
CA PRO A 4 19.44 -5.31 19.08
C PRO A 4 18.49 -6.52 19.15
N GLU A 5 19.07 -7.71 19.17
CA GLU A 5 18.41 -9.04 19.19
C GLU A 5 17.31 -9.17 20.24
N LYS A 6 17.46 -8.47 21.37
CA LYS A 6 16.52 -8.46 22.49
C LYS A 6 15.14 -7.89 22.12
N GLY A 7 15.11 -6.88 21.24
CA GLY A 7 13.85 -6.35 20.73
C GLY A 7 13.10 -7.42 19.93
N ARG A 8 13.78 -8.16 19.04
CA ARG A 8 13.15 -9.16 18.16
C ARG A 8 12.43 -10.29 18.90
N GLU A 9 12.94 -10.73 20.04
CA GLU A 9 12.30 -11.79 20.83
C GLU A 9 11.08 -11.26 21.62
N GLU A 10 11.16 -10.05 22.19
CA GLU A 10 9.98 -9.37 22.78
C GLU A 10 8.90 -9.08 21.70
N PHE A 11 9.32 -8.74 20.47
CA PHE A 11 8.42 -8.53 19.32
C PHE A 11 7.67 -9.80 18.91
N LYS A 12 8.31 -10.99 18.96
CA LYS A 12 7.63 -12.27 18.69
C LYS A 12 6.62 -12.65 19.78
N ALA A 13 6.84 -12.21 21.02
CA ALA A 13 5.94 -12.50 22.14
C ALA A 13 4.61 -11.73 22.01
N LEU A 14 4.65 -10.44 21.63
CA LEU A 14 3.46 -9.62 21.35
C LEU A 14 2.56 -10.19 20.24
N ALA A 15 3.17 -10.76 19.18
CA ALA A 15 2.43 -11.42 18.11
C ALA A 15 1.76 -12.75 18.55
N ARG A 16 2.26 -13.38 19.62
CA ARG A 16 1.72 -14.63 20.18
C ARG A 16 0.54 -14.41 21.13
N ASP A 17 0.50 -13.28 21.85
CA ASP A 17 -0.48 -13.04 22.91
C ASP A 17 -1.82 -12.44 22.43
N ASN A 18 -1.92 -12.04 21.17
CA ASN A 18 -3.18 -11.57 20.56
C ASN A 18 -4.13 -12.72 20.17
N LYS A 19 -4.49 -13.57 21.15
CA LYS A 19 -5.53 -14.59 21.02
C LYS A 19 -6.90 -13.95 21.19
N GLU A 20 -7.44 -13.35 20.13
CA GLU A 20 -8.87 -13.01 20.08
C GLU A 20 -9.73 -14.22 19.65
N ALA A 21 -10.99 -14.20 20.08
CA ALA A 21 -11.92 -15.31 20.06
C ALA A 21 -12.03 -16.00 18.68
N LYS A 22 -12.07 -17.35 18.71
CA LYS A 22 -12.26 -18.26 17.56
C LYS A 22 -13.61 -18.07 16.87
N SER A 23 -13.81 -16.95 16.19
CA SER A 23 -14.75 -16.90 15.08
C SER A 23 -13.98 -17.29 13.81
N THR A 24 -14.32 -18.44 13.23
CA THR A 24 -13.67 -18.90 12.01
C THR A 24 -14.18 -18.05 10.84
N VAL A 25 -13.45 -16.99 10.51
CA VAL A 25 -13.77 -16.12 9.37
C VAL A 25 -13.14 -16.72 8.10
N LYS A 26 -13.91 -16.71 7.00
CA LYS A 26 -13.43 -17.12 5.68
C LYS A 26 -13.22 -15.91 4.79
N ILE A 27 -12.02 -15.77 4.25
CA ILE A 27 -11.64 -14.72 3.30
C ILE A 27 -11.02 -15.40 2.09
N GLY A 28 -11.50 -15.08 0.88
CA GLY A 28 -11.01 -15.73 -0.35
C GLY A 28 -11.07 -17.25 -0.30
N GLY A 29 -12.09 -17.81 0.36
CA GLY A 29 -12.27 -19.26 0.52
C GLY A 29 -11.36 -19.93 1.55
N LYS A 30 -10.44 -19.20 2.20
CA LYS A 30 -9.55 -19.73 3.23
C LYS A 30 -9.99 -19.31 4.62
N GLU A 31 -9.81 -20.21 5.58
CA GLU A 31 -9.87 -19.83 6.99
C GLU A 31 -8.68 -18.93 7.33
N VAL A 32 -8.96 -17.85 8.05
CA VAL A 32 -7.95 -16.86 8.40
C VAL A 32 -7.91 -16.63 9.91
N LYS A 33 -6.73 -16.25 10.40
CA LYS A 33 -6.56 -15.75 11.76
C LYS A 33 -6.62 -14.22 11.72
N LEU A 34 -7.48 -13.61 12.52
CA LEU A 34 -7.58 -12.15 12.62
C LEU A 34 -6.66 -11.61 13.73
N TYR A 35 -6.22 -10.37 13.58
CA TYR A 35 -5.39 -9.67 14.54
C TYR A 35 -6.01 -8.33 14.93
N GLY A 36 -6.34 -8.16 16.21
CA GLY A 36 -6.89 -6.91 16.75
C GLY A 36 -8.19 -6.51 16.06
N ASP A 37 -9.07 -7.48 15.78
CA ASP A 37 -10.26 -7.20 14.98
C ASP A 37 -11.26 -6.31 15.72
N HIS A 38 -11.25 -6.30 17.07
CA HIS A 38 -12.06 -5.36 17.84
C HIS A 38 -11.78 -3.89 17.48
N ASP A 39 -10.52 -3.55 17.19
CA ASP A 39 -10.11 -2.21 16.78
C ASP A 39 -10.63 -1.91 15.37
N PHE A 40 -10.38 -2.81 14.43
CA PHE A 40 -10.75 -2.61 13.04
C PHE A 40 -12.27 -2.68 12.81
N ALA A 41 -13.00 -3.50 13.57
CA ALA A 41 -14.46 -3.61 13.53
C ALA A 41 -15.13 -2.28 13.90
N ARG A 42 -14.59 -1.56 14.90
CA ARG A 42 -15.05 -0.21 15.24
C ARG A 42 -14.88 0.76 14.07
N ILE A 43 -13.72 0.73 13.42
CA ILE A 43 -13.45 1.55 12.23
C ILE A 43 -14.39 1.20 11.08
N ARG A 44 -14.59 -0.10 10.80
CA ARG A 44 -15.54 -0.58 9.78
C ARG A 44 -16.95 -0.04 10.05
N LYS A 45 -17.45 -0.19 11.28
CA LYS A 45 -18.76 0.32 11.70
C LYS A 45 -18.88 1.83 11.51
N ARG A 46 -17.90 2.61 11.98
CA ARG A 46 -17.89 4.08 11.84
C ARG A 46 -17.90 4.54 10.39
N LYS A 47 -17.18 3.82 9.51
CA LYS A 47 -17.07 4.15 8.08
C LYS A 47 -18.20 3.55 7.23
N GLY A 48 -19.13 2.80 7.82
CA GLY A 48 -20.19 2.11 7.09
C GLY A 48 -19.66 1.05 6.12
N VAL A 49 -18.54 0.40 6.46
CA VAL A 49 -17.98 -0.70 5.68
C VAL A 49 -18.80 -1.96 5.96
N PRO A 50 -19.35 -2.64 4.93
CA PRO A 50 -20.06 -3.90 5.10
C PRO A 50 -19.17 -4.99 5.71
N GLU A 51 -19.72 -5.87 6.55
CA GLU A 51 -18.95 -7.00 7.13
C GLU A 51 -18.37 -7.94 6.05
N ASP A 52 -19.05 -8.07 4.92
CA ASP A 52 -18.69 -8.91 3.79
C ASP A 52 -17.91 -8.15 2.69
N PHE A 53 -17.27 -7.03 3.02
CA PHE A 53 -16.56 -6.18 2.04
C PHE A 53 -15.42 -6.88 1.28
N LEU A 54 -14.95 -8.03 1.76
CA LEU A 54 -13.97 -8.89 1.10
C LEU A 54 -14.58 -10.12 0.40
N SER A 55 -15.90 -10.21 0.27
CA SER A 55 -16.59 -11.35 -0.35
C SER A 55 -16.14 -11.65 -1.78
N SER A 56 -15.73 -10.62 -2.54
CA SER A 56 -15.23 -10.77 -3.91
C SER A 56 -13.72 -11.02 -4.01
N PHE A 57 -12.97 -10.94 -2.90
CA PHE A 57 -11.52 -11.10 -2.92
C PHE A 57 -11.13 -12.56 -3.13
N LYS A 58 -10.14 -12.77 -3.99
CA LYS A 58 -9.50 -14.07 -4.22
C LYS A 58 -7.99 -13.91 -4.10
N PHE A 59 -7.31 -14.90 -3.52
CA PHE A 59 -5.85 -14.81 -3.36
C PHE A 59 -5.11 -14.79 -4.70
N GLU A 60 -5.74 -15.33 -5.74
CA GLU A 60 -5.25 -15.33 -7.12
C GLU A 60 -5.27 -13.92 -7.75
N ASP A 61 -6.02 -12.98 -7.18
CA ASP A 61 -6.05 -11.58 -7.64
C ASP A 61 -4.86 -10.77 -7.12
N LEU A 62 -4.03 -11.35 -6.23
CA LEU A 62 -2.81 -10.74 -5.76
C LEU A 62 -1.79 -10.68 -6.91
N SER A 63 -1.29 -9.48 -7.17
CA SER A 63 -0.30 -9.22 -8.21
C SER A 63 0.81 -8.32 -7.68
N ASP A 64 1.94 -8.28 -8.38
CA ASP A 64 3.05 -7.42 -8.00
C ASP A 64 2.60 -5.95 -7.94
N GLY A 65 2.65 -5.36 -6.75
CA GLY A 65 2.24 -3.97 -6.52
C GLY A 65 3.18 -2.92 -7.12
N GLY A 66 4.27 -3.33 -7.77
CA GLY A 66 5.26 -2.45 -8.38
C GLY A 66 6.18 -1.73 -7.39
N GLY A 67 6.08 -2.00 -6.09
CA GLY A 67 6.97 -1.45 -5.07
C GLY A 67 8.32 -2.18 -5.00
N LYS A 68 9.36 -1.51 -4.47
CA LYS A 68 10.72 -2.06 -4.34
C LYS A 68 10.81 -3.37 -3.54
N GLY A 69 9.80 -3.67 -2.70
CA GLY A 69 9.73 -4.89 -1.89
C GLY A 69 8.88 -6.02 -2.48
N GLY A 70 8.20 -5.81 -3.61
CA GLY A 70 7.46 -6.87 -4.30
C GLY A 70 6.24 -7.45 -3.56
N SER A 71 5.83 -6.89 -2.41
CA SER A 71 4.69 -7.43 -1.66
C SER A 71 3.42 -7.40 -2.53
N PRO A 72 2.79 -8.56 -2.76
CA PRO A 72 1.59 -8.65 -3.58
C PRO A 72 0.44 -7.80 -3.06
N ILE A 73 -0.34 -7.26 -3.99
CA ILE A 73 -1.47 -6.39 -3.71
C ILE A 73 -2.63 -6.71 -4.67
N ALA A 74 -3.85 -6.66 -4.15
CA ALA A 74 -5.08 -6.80 -4.92
C ALA A 74 -5.93 -5.54 -4.78
N PHE A 75 -6.37 -4.99 -5.90
CA PHE A 75 -7.27 -3.83 -5.94
C PHE A 75 -8.68 -4.31 -6.26
N LEU A 76 -9.60 -4.20 -5.30
CA LEU A 76 -10.98 -4.66 -5.45
C LEU A 76 -11.87 -3.63 -6.16
N SER A 77 -12.89 -4.13 -6.86
CA SER A 77 -13.85 -3.31 -7.62
C SER A 77 -14.78 -2.46 -6.74
N ASN A 78 -14.88 -2.80 -5.45
CA ASN A 78 -15.69 -2.11 -4.45
C ASN A 78 -14.91 -1.02 -3.68
N GLY A 79 -13.65 -0.78 -4.02
CA GLY A 79 -12.87 0.33 -3.46
C GLY A 79 -12.00 -0.01 -2.26
N TYR A 80 -11.71 -1.29 -2.05
CA TYR A 80 -10.75 -1.74 -1.05
C TYR A 80 -9.51 -2.32 -1.71
N ILE A 81 -8.46 -2.44 -0.89
CA ILE A 81 -7.18 -3.03 -1.25
C ILE A 81 -6.89 -4.12 -0.24
N VAL A 82 -6.39 -5.26 -0.71
CA VAL A 82 -5.75 -6.27 0.15
C VAL A 82 -4.28 -6.28 -0.20
N LYS A 83 -3.42 -6.05 0.78
CA LYS A 83 -1.97 -6.02 0.60
C LYS A 83 -1.33 -7.04 1.52
N GLU A 84 -0.40 -7.81 0.99
CA GLU A 84 0.47 -8.65 1.81
C GLU A 84 1.50 -7.81 2.56
N LEU A 85 1.73 -8.18 3.81
CA LEU A 85 2.67 -7.51 4.71
C LEU A 85 3.94 -8.34 4.83
N ALA A 86 5.09 -7.65 4.79
CA ALA A 86 6.33 -8.24 5.29
C ALA A 86 6.24 -8.44 6.81
N GLU A 87 7.10 -9.28 7.37
CA GLU A 87 7.10 -9.55 8.82
C GLU A 87 7.26 -8.27 9.66
N GLY A 88 8.15 -7.35 9.23
CA GLY A 88 8.31 -6.05 9.90
C GLY A 88 7.07 -5.18 9.84
N ASP A 89 6.36 -5.15 8.70
CA ASP A 89 5.11 -4.40 8.54
C ASP A 89 3.98 -4.99 9.40
N HIS A 90 3.91 -6.33 9.49
CA HIS A 90 2.97 -7.05 10.35
C HIS A 90 3.14 -6.63 11.82
N VAL A 91 4.39 -6.67 12.32
CA VAL A 91 4.71 -6.29 13.71
C VAL A 91 4.40 -4.82 13.95
N ALA A 92 4.82 -3.93 13.05
CA ALA A 92 4.56 -2.50 13.19
C ALA A 92 3.05 -2.18 13.21
N LEU A 93 2.26 -2.85 12.36
CA LEU A 93 0.81 -2.69 12.36
C LEU A 93 0.17 -3.22 13.65
N LEU A 94 0.66 -4.33 14.20
CA LEU A 94 0.17 -4.84 15.50
C LEU A 94 0.39 -3.82 16.62
N GLU A 95 1.55 -3.20 16.68
CA GLU A 95 1.92 -2.21 17.70
C GLU A 95 1.11 -0.92 17.57
N MET A 96 0.97 -0.41 16.34
CA MET A 96 0.35 0.90 16.11
C MET A 96 -1.17 0.87 15.94
N ARG A 97 -1.81 -0.31 15.84
CA ARG A 97 -3.23 -0.43 15.46
C ARG A 97 -4.17 0.41 16.33
N GLU A 98 -3.96 0.42 17.64
CA GLU A 98 -4.83 1.10 18.59
C GLU A 98 -4.74 2.62 18.39
N SER A 99 -3.50 3.13 18.32
CA SER A 99 -3.22 4.54 18.02
C SER A 99 -3.77 4.96 16.66
N LEU A 100 -3.63 4.12 15.62
CA LEU A 100 -4.16 4.39 14.29
C LEU A 100 -5.69 4.44 14.28
N CYS A 101 -6.36 3.49 14.94
CA CYS A 101 -7.82 3.45 15.03
C CYS A 101 -8.36 4.62 15.87
N SER A 102 -7.73 4.89 17.02
CA SER A 102 -8.08 6.05 17.86
C SER A 102 -7.91 7.37 17.11
N TRP A 103 -6.84 7.52 16.32
CA TRP A 103 -6.65 8.70 15.48
C TRP A 103 -7.79 8.88 14.46
N GLU A 104 -8.16 7.80 13.77
CA GLU A 104 -9.23 7.82 12.78
C GLU A 104 -10.63 8.08 13.39
N GLU A 105 -10.83 7.70 14.65
CA GLU A 105 -12.05 8.01 15.41
C GLU A 105 -12.12 9.45 15.91
N ASN A 106 -10.99 10.06 16.23
CA ASN A 106 -10.99 11.39 16.85
C ASN A 106 -10.84 12.54 15.85
N LYS A 107 -10.53 12.24 14.59
CA LYS A 107 -10.36 13.25 13.53
C LYS A 107 -11.53 13.20 12.55
N GLU A 108 -12.00 14.39 12.14
CA GLU A 108 -12.98 14.51 11.05
C GLU A 108 -12.36 14.16 9.69
N ARG A 109 -11.07 14.48 9.51
CA ARG A 109 -10.32 14.24 8.28
C ARG A 109 -8.90 13.80 8.59
N SER A 110 -8.49 12.68 8.02
CA SER A 110 -7.13 12.13 8.08
C SER A 110 -6.68 11.79 6.66
N LEU A 111 -5.39 11.98 6.38
CA LEU A 111 -4.76 11.51 5.14
C LEU A 111 -4.07 10.15 5.33
N LEU A 112 -4.07 9.62 6.55
CA LEU A 112 -3.53 8.30 6.83
C LEU A 112 -4.40 7.23 6.17
N VAL A 113 -3.76 6.11 5.84
CA VAL A 113 -4.47 4.94 5.34
C VAL A 113 -5.43 4.40 6.40
N VAL A 114 -6.65 4.09 5.99
CA VAL A 114 -7.65 3.48 6.86
C VAL A 114 -7.53 1.96 6.72
N PHE A 115 -6.93 1.33 7.73
CA PHE A 115 -6.90 -0.12 7.87
C PHE A 115 -8.26 -0.62 8.36
N LEU A 116 -8.74 -1.69 7.73
CA LEU A 116 -10.07 -2.25 7.96
C LEU A 116 -10.03 -3.70 8.42
N LEU A 117 -8.93 -4.41 8.20
CA LEU A 117 -8.74 -5.77 8.68
C LEU A 117 -7.26 -6.12 8.64
N HIS A 118 -6.78 -6.88 9.62
CA HIS A 118 -5.45 -7.47 9.63
C HIS A 118 -5.60 -8.97 9.88
N PHE A 119 -5.07 -9.80 8.98
CA PHE A 119 -5.26 -11.25 9.05
C PHE A 119 -4.08 -12.04 8.51
N GLU A 120 -3.97 -13.29 8.95
CA GLU A 120 -3.05 -14.28 8.40
C GLU A 120 -3.82 -15.35 7.63
N ALA A 121 -3.29 -15.73 6.47
CA ALA A 121 -3.77 -16.84 5.67
C ALA A 121 -2.58 -17.66 5.17
N SER A 122 -2.58 -18.98 5.45
CA SER A 122 -1.51 -19.89 5.00
C SER A 122 -0.08 -19.43 5.38
N GLY A 123 0.12 -18.89 6.59
CA GLY A 123 1.43 -18.44 7.06
C GLY A 123 1.90 -17.09 6.51
N ARG A 124 1.03 -16.34 5.82
CA ARG A 124 1.32 -15.01 5.26
C ARG A 124 0.38 -13.97 5.87
N TYR A 125 0.88 -12.75 6.04
CA TYR A 125 0.16 -11.66 6.70
C TYR A 125 -0.43 -10.69 5.67
N PHE A 126 -1.63 -10.20 5.93
CA PHE A 126 -2.36 -9.33 5.03
C PHE A 126 -3.08 -8.22 5.78
N ALA A 127 -3.15 -7.04 5.15
CA ALA A 127 -4.03 -5.96 5.58
C ALA A 127 -5.03 -5.61 4.49
N ALA A 128 -6.30 -5.46 4.88
CA ALA A 128 -7.32 -4.84 4.06
C ALA A 128 -7.46 -3.37 4.42
N MET A 129 -7.56 -2.50 3.42
CA MET A 129 -7.57 -1.05 3.60
C MET A 129 -8.42 -0.35 2.52
N THR A 130 -8.78 0.91 2.76
CA THR A 130 -9.49 1.73 1.77
C THR A 130 -8.60 2.11 0.59
N ASN A 131 -9.15 2.14 -0.63
CA ASN A 131 -8.47 2.64 -1.81
C ASN A 131 -8.74 4.14 -2.01
N VAL A 132 -7.74 4.99 -1.78
CA VAL A 132 -7.85 6.45 -1.96
C VAL A 132 -8.12 6.87 -3.41
N PHE A 133 -7.76 6.04 -4.39
CA PHE A 133 -8.03 6.30 -5.80
C PHE A 133 -9.42 5.83 -6.24
N TYR A 134 -10.16 5.14 -5.37
CA TYR A 134 -11.48 4.67 -5.72
C TYR A 134 -12.51 5.78 -5.52
N VAL A 135 -13.10 6.20 -6.63
CA VAL A 135 -14.24 7.10 -6.66
C VAL A 135 -15.32 6.44 -7.50
N LYS A 136 -16.51 6.27 -6.93
CA LYS A 136 -17.70 5.85 -7.69
C LYS A 136 -18.11 7.01 -8.59
N GLY A 137 -17.88 6.88 -9.89
CA GLY A 137 -18.35 7.86 -10.87
C GLY A 137 -19.87 7.82 -11.02
N LYS A 138 -20.42 8.85 -11.67
CA LYS A 138 -21.85 8.89 -12.03
C LYS A 138 -22.20 7.64 -12.85
N LYS A 139 -23.36 7.04 -12.56
CA LYS A 139 -23.87 5.81 -13.22
C LYS A 139 -22.94 4.58 -13.04
N GLY A 140 -22.20 4.48 -11.93
CA GLY A 140 -21.39 3.30 -11.61
C GLY A 140 -20.11 3.15 -12.42
N ARG A 141 -19.69 4.18 -13.18
CA ARG A 141 -18.44 4.13 -13.95
C ARG A 141 -17.23 4.34 -13.03
N LYS A 142 -16.17 3.57 -13.23
CA LYS A 142 -14.88 3.76 -12.54
C LYS A 142 -14.23 5.05 -13.05
N VAL A 143 -13.84 5.93 -12.13
CA VAL A 143 -13.07 7.13 -12.46
C VAL A 143 -11.65 6.73 -12.84
N ILE A 144 -11.18 7.22 -13.99
CA ILE A 144 -9.78 7.09 -14.40
C ILE A 144 -9.12 8.45 -14.18
N TRP A 145 -8.16 8.48 -13.27
CA TRP A 145 -7.40 9.68 -12.98
C TRP A 145 -6.53 10.09 -14.16
N LYS A 146 -6.61 11.35 -14.58
CA LYS A 146 -5.77 11.89 -15.66
C LYS A 146 -4.30 11.83 -15.28
N TYR A 147 -3.98 12.20 -14.04
CA TYR A 147 -2.64 12.16 -13.46
C TYR A 147 -2.65 11.42 -12.12
N GLN A 148 -1.58 10.70 -11.82
CA GLN A 148 -1.35 10.07 -10.51
C GLN A 148 0.11 10.26 -10.14
N PHE A 149 0.36 10.69 -8.90
CA PHE A 149 1.69 10.98 -8.38
C PHE A 149 1.93 10.20 -7.07
N ASP A 150 3.18 9.80 -6.84
CA ASP A 150 3.72 9.32 -5.56
C ASP A 150 4.72 10.38 -5.09
N LEU A 151 4.27 11.26 -4.19
CA LEU A 151 5.04 12.40 -3.71
C LEU A 151 5.64 12.07 -2.33
N LYS A 152 6.95 12.24 -2.22
CA LYS A 152 7.75 12.11 -1.00
C LYS A 152 8.37 13.44 -0.57
N GLY A 153 8.23 14.50 -1.38
CA GLY A 153 8.82 15.82 -1.13
C GLY A 153 10.33 15.84 -1.40
N CYS A 154 10.82 14.92 -2.23
CA CYS A 154 12.24 14.82 -2.57
C CYS A 154 12.40 14.38 -4.02
N ARG A 155 13.64 14.25 -4.50
CA ARG A 155 13.92 13.85 -5.90
C ARG A 155 13.40 12.44 -6.27
N ASP A 156 12.87 11.67 -5.33
CA ASP A 156 12.20 10.39 -5.55
C ASP A 156 10.69 10.51 -5.82
N ASP A 157 10.15 11.72 -5.94
CA ASP A 157 8.76 11.95 -6.37
C ASP A 157 8.51 11.29 -7.73
N LYS A 158 7.38 10.61 -7.92
CA LYS A 158 7.12 9.84 -9.14
C LYS A 158 5.81 10.24 -9.77
N LEU A 159 5.83 10.34 -11.09
CA LEU A 159 4.62 10.26 -11.90
C LEU A 159 4.28 8.78 -12.14
N LEU A 160 3.05 8.37 -11.83
CA LEU A 160 2.56 7.00 -12.00
C LEU A 160 1.62 6.86 -13.20
N ARG A 161 0.91 7.94 -13.55
CA ARG A 161 -0.06 7.98 -14.65
C ARG A 161 -0.08 9.34 -15.35
N ILE A 162 -0.14 9.34 -16.68
CA ILE A 162 -0.34 10.53 -17.51
C ILE A 162 -1.47 10.29 -18.51
N ASN A 163 -2.38 11.25 -18.67
CA ASN A 163 -3.55 11.16 -19.54
C ASN A 163 -4.32 9.84 -19.38
N GLY A 164 -4.47 9.37 -18.15
CA GLY A 164 -5.19 8.14 -17.89
C GLY A 164 -4.44 6.86 -18.28
N ARG A 165 -3.12 6.90 -18.53
CA ARG A 165 -2.28 5.71 -18.84
C ARG A 165 -1.13 5.55 -17.84
N LYS A 166 -0.93 4.33 -17.33
CA LYS A 166 0.20 4.03 -16.43
C LYS A 166 1.50 4.24 -17.20
N ILE A 167 2.48 4.87 -16.56
CA ILE A 167 3.81 5.03 -17.16
C ILE A 167 4.79 4.05 -16.51
N THR A 168 5.76 3.60 -17.30
CA THR A 168 6.84 2.75 -16.78
C THR A 168 7.75 3.59 -15.89
N GLU A 169 7.95 3.16 -14.65
CA GLU A 169 8.88 3.81 -13.74
C GLU A 169 10.32 3.56 -14.19
N VAL A 170 11.05 4.63 -14.48
CA VAL A 170 12.47 4.54 -14.85
C VAL A 170 13.33 5.00 -13.68
N HIS A 171 13.83 4.07 -12.87
CA HIS A 171 14.72 4.37 -11.74
C HIS A 171 16.15 4.68 -12.19
N LYS A 172 16.80 5.67 -11.57
CA LYS A 172 18.26 5.86 -11.67
C LYS A 172 18.92 4.73 -10.89
N ARG A 173 19.69 3.88 -11.58
CA ARG A 173 20.49 2.82 -10.95
C ARG A 173 21.85 3.40 -10.57
N TRP A 174 22.16 3.44 -9.28
CA TRP A 174 23.41 4.01 -8.76
C TRP A 174 24.67 3.27 -9.23
N TYR A 175 24.54 2.03 -9.72
CA TYR A 175 25.64 1.18 -10.19
C TYR A 175 25.87 1.23 -11.71
N MET A 176 25.10 2.01 -12.47
CA MET A 176 25.28 2.07 -13.92
C MET A 176 26.32 3.15 -14.25
N PHE A 177 27.53 2.76 -14.63
CA PHE A 177 28.66 3.64 -14.94
C PHE A 177 28.39 4.72 -16.01
N TYR A 178 27.33 4.54 -16.81
CA TYR A 178 26.88 5.50 -17.83
C TYR A 178 25.82 6.51 -17.34
N ASN A 179 25.39 6.42 -16.08
CA ASN A 179 24.53 7.45 -15.50
C ASN A 179 25.40 8.66 -15.15
N CYS A 180 25.26 9.75 -15.90
CA CYS A 180 25.99 10.99 -15.65
C CYS A 180 25.82 11.42 -14.18
N TRP A 181 26.91 11.34 -13.43
CA TRP A 181 26.97 11.59 -11.99
C TRP A 181 26.59 13.05 -11.63
N PHE A 182 26.71 13.96 -12.59
CA PHE A 182 26.53 15.40 -12.43
C PHE A 182 25.08 15.89 -12.57
N GLY A 183 24.09 15.01 -12.44
CA GLY A 183 22.70 15.47 -12.40
C GLY A 183 22.19 16.02 -13.73
N CYS A 184 22.67 15.44 -14.84
CA CYS A 184 22.17 15.73 -16.19
C CYS A 184 20.76 15.17 -16.42
N ASP A 185 19.78 15.59 -15.62
CA ASP A 185 18.37 15.38 -15.92
C ASP A 185 17.86 16.44 -16.94
N ASP A 186 18.52 17.60 -17.05
CA ASP A 186 18.19 18.71 -17.97
C ASP A 186 19.19 18.88 -19.15
N CYS A 187 20.28 18.12 -19.17
CA CYS A 187 21.27 18.21 -20.24
C CYS A 187 20.72 17.54 -21.51
N LEU A 188 20.74 18.26 -22.62
CA LEU A 188 20.65 17.76 -24.01
C LEU A 188 21.78 16.75 -24.37
N CYS A 189 22.33 15.99 -23.41
CA CYS A 189 23.20 14.87 -23.75
C CYS A 189 22.36 13.77 -24.39
N THR A 190 22.56 13.59 -25.69
CA THR A 190 22.13 12.43 -26.47
C THR A 190 22.56 11.09 -25.87
N CYS A 191 23.48 11.10 -24.89
CA CYS A 191 24.10 9.93 -24.28
C CYS A 191 23.37 9.29 -23.08
N CYS A 192 22.49 9.99 -22.33
CA CYS A 192 22.14 9.54 -20.95
C CYS A 192 20.65 9.40 -20.61
N GLY A 193 19.72 9.49 -21.57
CA GLY A 193 18.30 9.29 -21.27
C GLY A 193 17.55 8.64 -22.41
N SER A 194 17.02 7.43 -22.17
CA SER A 194 16.03 6.80 -23.06
C SER A 194 14.83 7.74 -23.26
N GLU A 195 14.12 7.59 -24.37
CA GLU A 195 12.91 8.39 -24.63
C GLU A 195 11.91 8.29 -23.47
N ASP A 196 11.79 7.10 -22.86
CA ASP A 196 10.99 6.85 -21.67
C ASP A 196 11.46 7.65 -20.45
N ARG A 197 12.77 7.79 -20.24
CA ARG A 197 13.33 8.59 -19.14
C ARG A 197 13.02 10.07 -19.32
N ARG A 198 13.12 10.60 -20.54
CA ARG A 198 12.78 12.01 -20.83
C ARG A 198 11.29 12.26 -20.63
N LYS A 199 10.43 11.37 -21.14
CA LYS A 199 8.98 11.40 -20.91
C LYS A 199 8.63 11.35 -19.42
N TYR A 200 9.32 10.50 -18.65
CA TYR A 200 9.15 10.40 -17.21
C TYR A 200 9.56 11.68 -16.48
N MET A 201 10.72 12.26 -16.81
CA MET A 201 11.20 13.51 -16.18
C MET A 201 10.34 14.73 -16.55
N ALA A 202 9.99 14.89 -17.83
CA ALA A 202 9.05 15.94 -18.27
C ALA A 202 7.69 15.79 -17.57
N GLY A 203 7.28 14.55 -17.31
CA GLY A 203 6.09 14.24 -16.54
C GLY A 203 6.16 14.70 -15.08
N LYS A 204 7.33 14.60 -14.42
CA LYS A 204 7.52 15.10 -13.06
C LYS A 204 7.43 16.63 -12.99
N ALA A 205 8.03 17.32 -13.95
CA ALA A 205 8.04 18.79 -14.03
C ALA A 205 6.65 19.42 -14.24
N MET A 206 5.62 18.64 -14.58
CA MET A 206 4.23 19.13 -14.62
C MET A 206 3.57 19.21 -13.23
N GLY A 207 4.18 18.61 -12.20
CA GLY A 207 3.68 18.60 -10.83
C GLY A 207 4.27 19.69 -9.92
N ASP A 208 5.33 20.35 -10.37
CA ASP A 208 5.98 21.52 -9.74
C ASP A 208 5.33 22.83 -10.24
#